data_AF-T1BT15-F1
#
_entry.id   AF-T1BT15-F1
#
_cell.length_a   1.000
_cell.length_b   1.000
_cell.length_c   1.000
_cell.angle_alpha   90.00
_cell.angle_beta   90.00
_cell.angle_gamma   90.00
#
_symmetry.space_group_name_H-M   'P 1'
#
loop_
_entity.id
_entity.type
_entity.pdbx_description
1 polymer ?
#
loop_
_entity_poly.entity_id
_entity_poly.type
_entity_poly.pdbx_seq_one_letter_code
_entity_poly.pdbx_strand_id
1 'polypeptide(L)'
;MNDQDRDTAEAIFGELIYSYSRADAIRDGVLVDVSERAKRAGIKHPTACTAGVWSLIECVPENDTDTLAGVVADVRLAEVL
;
A
#
# COMPACT_ATOMS: atom_id res chain seq x y z
N MET A 1 -3.37 -0.46 20.06
CA MET A 1 -4.22 -1.34 20.89
C MET A 1 -4.07 -0.85 22.31
N ASN A 2 -5.15 -0.45 22.97
CA ASN A 2 -5.08 -0.18 24.40
C ASN A 2 -5.20 -1.50 25.17
N ASP A 3 -4.81 -1.51 26.45
CA ASP A 3 -4.84 -2.73 27.28
C ASP A 3 -6.26 -3.32 27.38
N GLN A 4 -7.29 -2.48 27.50
CA GLN A 4 -8.70 -2.91 27.50
C GLN A 4 -9.12 -3.67 26.24
N ASP A 5 -8.59 -3.28 25.07
CA ASP A 5 -8.93 -3.93 23.80
C ASP A 5 -8.31 -5.33 23.73
N ARG A 6 -7.10 -5.48 24.28
CA ARG A 6 -6.38 -6.75 24.32
C ARG A 6 -7.08 -7.74 25.25
N ASP A 7 -7.45 -7.31 26.45
CA ASP A 7 -8.12 -8.16 27.44
C ASP A 7 -9.49 -8.63 26.91
N THR A 8 -10.21 -7.77 26.20
CA THR A 8 -11.47 -8.13 25.53
C THR A 8 -11.26 -9.14 24.42
N ALA A 9 -10.23 -8.95 23.58
CA ALA A 9 -9.91 -9.88 22.50
C ALA A 9 -9.51 -11.26 23.05
N GLU A 10 -8.75 -11.31 24.13
CA GLU A 10 -8.35 -12.56 24.79
C GLU A 10 -9.55 -13.30 25.39
N ALA A 11 -10.48 -12.59 26.03
CA ALA A 11 -11.68 -13.19 26.57
C ALA A 11 -12.59 -13.82 25.49
N ILE A 12 -12.62 -13.24 24.29
CA ILE A 12 -13.49 -13.70 23.19
C ILE A 12 -12.81 -14.77 22.33
N PHE A 13 -11.52 -14.61 22.01
CA PHE A 13 -10.80 -15.40 21.02
C PHE A 13 -9.68 -16.28 21.62
N GLY A 14 -9.34 -16.11 22.89
CA GLY A 14 -8.22 -16.76 23.56
C GLY A 14 -6.89 -16.00 23.40
N GLU A 15 -5.82 -16.59 23.91
CA GLU A 15 -4.47 -16.01 23.88
C GLU A 15 -4.00 -15.72 22.44
N LEU A 16 -3.37 -14.57 22.24
CA LEU A 16 -2.79 -14.17 20.96
C LEU A 16 -1.61 -15.07 20.59
N ILE A 17 -1.80 -15.93 19.59
CA ILE A 17 -0.76 -16.89 19.15
C ILE A 17 0.33 -16.27 18.26
N TYR A 18 -0.02 -15.24 17.48
CA TYR A 18 0.89 -14.59 16.54
C TYR A 18 0.35 -13.22 16.13
N SER A 19 1.25 -12.26 15.92
CA SER A 19 0.91 -10.94 15.38
C SER A 19 1.88 -10.57 14.27
N TYR A 20 1.37 -9.95 13.22
CA TYR A 20 2.15 -9.48 12.09
C TYR A 20 1.72 -8.05 11.78
N SER A 21 2.56 -7.08 12.14
CA SER A 21 2.20 -5.68 12.01
C SER A 21 2.39 -5.19 10.57
N ARG A 22 1.78 -4.05 10.25
CA ARG A 22 2.05 -3.33 9.00
C ARG A 22 3.54 -2.99 8.85
N ALA A 23 4.21 -2.64 9.95
CA ALA A 23 5.63 -2.32 9.93
C ALA A 23 6.48 -3.56 9.60
N ASP A 24 6.11 -4.74 10.13
CA ASP A 24 6.76 -6.01 9.78
C ASP A 24 6.55 -6.33 8.30
N ALA A 25 5.32 -6.21 7.80
CA ALA A 25 5.01 -6.45 6.39
C ALA A 25 5.77 -5.54 5.42
N ILE A 26 6.02 -4.28 5.80
CA ILE A 26 6.84 -3.35 5.02
C ILE A 26 8.31 -3.74 5.09
N ARG A 27 8.82 -4.07 6.29
CA ARG A 27 10.21 -4.51 6.49
C ARG A 27 10.53 -5.77 5.68
N ASP A 28 9.58 -6.70 5.63
CA ASP A 28 9.73 -7.98 4.93
C ASP A 28 9.47 -7.88 3.42
N GLY A 29 9.07 -6.69 2.92
CA GLY A 29 8.82 -6.43 1.51
C GLY A 29 7.49 -7.01 0.96
N VAL A 30 6.63 -7.55 1.81
CA VAL A 30 5.28 -8.02 1.43
C VAL A 30 4.39 -6.84 1.04
N LEU A 31 4.56 -5.71 1.75
CA LEU A 31 3.93 -4.43 1.46
C LEU A 31 4.97 -3.39 1.05
N VAL A 32 4.64 -2.58 0.06
CA VAL A 32 5.42 -1.41 -0.37
C VAL A 32 4.69 -0.16 0.08
N ASP A 33 5.36 0.69 0.85
CA ASP A 33 4.80 1.95 1.31
C ASP A 33 4.70 2.95 0.14
N VAL A 34 3.48 3.40 -0.13
CA VAL A 34 3.18 4.39 -1.18
C VAL A 34 2.53 5.64 -0.58
N SER A 35 2.65 5.85 0.73
CA SER A 35 1.95 6.92 1.46
C SER A 35 2.21 8.30 0.85
N GLU A 36 3.42 8.60 0.41
CA GLU A 36 3.74 9.88 -0.24
C GLU A 36 3.04 10.07 -1.60
N ARG A 37 2.91 9.00 -2.39
CA ARG A 37 2.19 9.04 -3.68
C ARG A 37 0.69 9.17 -3.44
N ALA A 38 0.17 8.38 -2.51
CA ALA A 38 -1.23 8.38 -2.09
C ALA A 38 -1.67 9.76 -1.56
N LYS A 39 -0.81 10.41 -0.76
CA LYS A 39 -1.06 11.76 -0.25
C LYS A 39 -1.21 12.80 -1.36
N ARG A 40 -0.42 12.71 -2.44
CA ARG A 40 -0.55 13.59 -3.61
C ARG A 40 -1.85 13.38 -4.37
N ALA A 41 -2.37 12.15 -4.35
CA ALA A 41 -3.67 11.80 -4.92
C ALA A 41 -4.87 12.14 -4.00
N GLY A 42 -4.63 12.74 -2.84
CA GLY A 42 -5.68 13.13 -1.90
C GLY A 42 -6.07 12.06 -0.89
N ILE A 43 -5.37 10.92 -0.86
CA ILE A 43 -5.58 9.89 0.17
C ILE A 43 -4.98 10.38 1.49
N LYS A 44 -5.84 10.52 2.50
CA LYS A 44 -5.47 11.07 3.82
C LYS A 44 -4.70 10.11 4.72
N HIS A 45 -4.84 8.81 4.48
CA HIS A 45 -4.30 7.77 5.36
C HIS A 45 -3.00 7.15 4.81
N PRO A 46 -2.07 6.69 5.69
CA PRO A 46 -0.92 5.93 5.26
C PRO A 46 -1.34 4.72 4.43
N THR A 47 -0.79 4.60 3.22
CA THR A 47 -1.26 3.67 2.19
C THR A 47 -0.09 2.83 1.70
N ALA A 48 -0.32 1.52 1.54
CA ALA A 48 0.66 0.59 0.99
C ALA A 48 -0.02 -0.28 -0.06
N CYS A 49 0.75 -0.76 -1.04
CA CYS A 49 0.30 -1.78 -1.99
C CYS A 49 1.10 -3.08 -1.79
N THR A 50 0.60 -4.19 -2.32
CA THR A 50 1.31 -5.47 -2.24
C THR A 50 2.50 -5.50 -3.19
N ALA A 51 3.50 -6.32 -2.89
CA ALA A 51 4.65 -6.53 -3.78
C ALA A 51 4.24 -6.92 -5.22
N GLY A 52 3.16 -7.71 -5.37
CA GLY A 52 2.64 -8.09 -6.68
C GLY A 52 2.10 -6.90 -7.47
N VAL A 53 1.33 -6.00 -6.84
CA VAL A 53 0.86 -4.77 -7.49
C VAL A 53 2.04 -3.85 -7.81
N TRP A 54 3.00 -3.72 -6.89
CA TRP A 54 4.19 -2.90 -7.10
C TRP A 54 5.03 -3.38 -8.28
N SER A 55 5.22 -4.70 -8.43
CA SER A 55 5.94 -5.29 -9.55
C SER A 55 5.26 -4.98 -10.90
N LEU A 56 3.92 -4.96 -10.96
CA LEU A 56 3.20 -4.56 -12.17
C LEU A 56 3.45 -3.09 -12.52
N ILE A 57 3.52 -2.21 -11.52
CA ILE A 57 3.81 -0.79 -11.69
C ILE A 57 5.23 -0.58 -12.19
N GLU A 58 6.22 -1.27 -11.62
CA GLU A 58 7.63 -1.19 -12.06
C GLU A 58 7.86 -1.75 -13.47
N CYS A 59 7.01 -2.67 -13.93
CA CYS A 59 7.08 -3.20 -15.28
C CYS A 59 6.45 -2.29 -16.34
N VAL A 60 5.80 -1.18 -15.95
CA VAL A 60 5.30 -0.19 -16.90
C VAL A 60 6.51 0.54 -17.48
N PRO A 61 6.81 0.41 -18.79
CA PRO A 61 7.91 1.16 -19.40
C PRO A 61 7.66 2.65 -19.19
N GLU A 62 8.72 3.42 -18.93
CA GLU A 62 8.61 4.87 -18.90
C GLU A 62 8.00 5.34 -20.22
N ASN A 63 6.85 5.99 -20.12
CA ASN A 63 6.22 6.60 -21.28
C ASN A 63 7.21 7.61 -21.84
N ASP A 64 7.61 7.44 -23.10
CA ASP A 64 8.36 8.46 -23.81
C ASP A 64 7.41 9.66 -23.97
N THR A 65 7.44 10.57 -22.99
CA THR A 65 6.51 11.70 -22.81
C THR A 65 6.47 12.64 -24.02
N ASP A 66 7.41 12.48 -24.96
CA ASP A 66 7.45 13.19 -26.24
C ASP A 66 6.48 12.65 -27.30
N THR A 67 5.81 11.53 -27.04
CA THR A 67 4.76 11.00 -27.93
C THR A 67 3.37 11.17 -27.34
N LEU A 68 2.38 11.45 -28.21
CA LEU A 68 0.96 11.49 -27.85
C LEU A 68 0.49 10.20 -27.14
N ALA A 69 1.13 9.07 -27.44
CA ALA A 69 0.87 7.80 -26.77
C ALA A 69 1.29 7.82 -25.27
N GLY A 70 2.42 8.46 -24.94
CA GLY A 70 2.88 8.61 -23.56
C GLY A 70 1.98 9.52 -22.72
N VAL A 71 1.50 10.62 -23.31
CA VAL A 71 0.58 11.56 -22.65
C VAL A 71 -0.77 10.90 -22.32
N VAL A 72 -1.30 10.05 -23.20
CA VAL A 72 -2.58 9.35 -22.99
C VAL A 72 -2.47 8.24 -21.94
N ALA A 73 -1.30 7.63 -21.77
CA ALA A 73 -1.07 6.60 -20.75
C ALA A 73 -0.98 7.19 -19.33
N ASP A 74 -0.39 8.39 -19.16
CA ASP A 74 -0.32 9.07 -17.85
C ASP A 74 -1.70 9.47 -17.32
N VAL A 75 -2.64 9.84 -18.20
CA VAL A 75 -4.04 10.12 -17.80
C VAL A 75 -4.69 8.89 -17.14
N ARG A 76 -4.33 7.67 -17.57
CA ARG A 76 -4.88 6.45 -16.95
C ARG A 76 -4.22 6.07 -15.64
N LEU A 77 -2.97 6.45 -15.39
CA LEU A 77 -2.29 6.19 -14.11
C LEU A 77 -2.79 7.15 -13.01
N ALA A 78 -3.12 8.40 -13.39
CA ALA A 78 -3.70 9.39 -12.48
C ALA A 78 -5.15 9.06 -12.05
N GLU A 79 -5.84 8.14 -12.72
CA GLU A 79 -7.17 7.64 -12.33
C GLU A 79 -7.11 6.40 -11.43
N VAL A 80 -5.92 5.82 -11.20
CA VAL A 80 -5.71 4.61 -10.39
C VAL A 80 -5.27 4.95 -8.94
N LEU A 81 -4.95 6.22 -8.65
CA LEU A 81 -4.69 6.75 -7.30
C LEU A 81 -5.61 7.91 -6.99
#